data_AF-A0A1F2PIU2-F1
#
_entry.id   AF-A0A1F2PIU2-F1
#
_cell.length_a   1.000
_cell.length_b   1.000
_cell.length_c   1.000
_cell.angle_alpha   90.00
_cell.angle_beta   90.00
_cell.angle_gamma   90.00
#
_symmetry.space_group_name_H-M   'P 1'
#
loop_
_entity.id
_entity.type
_entity.pdbx_description
1 polymer ?
#
loop_
_entity_poly.entity_id
_entity_poly.type
_entity_poly.pdbx_seq_one_letter_code
_entity_poly.pdbx_strand_id
1 'polypeptide(L)'
;MKQFNRNTLIILSLGIILILTIVVSFRIGRYPIYTNELLGILFSKLIPIEPFWTEKIETVLFNVRLPRIALACLVGCCLSAAGAAYQGVFQNPMAAPDIQGPLLVPLLVLLWRSSITAAAL
;
A
#
# COMPACT_ATOMS: atom_id res chain seq x y z
N MET A 1 18.95 29.26 -11.49
CA MET A 1 17.79 28.64 -10.82
C MET A 1 17.60 27.26 -11.45
N LYS A 2 17.89 26.17 -10.74
CA LYS A 2 17.96 24.81 -11.29
C LYS A 2 16.57 24.39 -11.79
N GLN A 3 16.42 24.12 -13.08
CA GLN A 3 15.21 23.56 -13.67
C GLN A 3 14.97 22.18 -13.05
N PHE A 4 14.16 22.09 -11.99
CA PHE A 4 13.82 20.81 -11.39
C PHE A 4 12.98 20.03 -12.40
N ASN A 5 13.51 18.89 -12.85
CA ASN A 5 12.80 18.01 -13.78
C ASN A 5 11.45 17.60 -13.17
N ARG A 6 10.37 17.66 -13.95
CA ARG A 6 9.00 17.33 -13.53
C ARG A 6 8.92 15.96 -12.82
N ASN A 7 9.72 15.00 -13.26
CA ASN A 7 9.80 13.67 -12.66
C ASN A 7 10.43 13.69 -11.26
N THR A 8 11.44 14.53 -11.03
CA THR A 8 12.04 14.72 -9.70
C THR A 8 11.02 15.32 -8.72
N LEU A 9 10.20 16.27 -9.18
CA LEU A 9 9.12 16.83 -8.36
C LEU A 9 8.04 15.78 -8.03
N ILE A 10 7.70 14.91 -8.98
CA ILE A 10 6.75 13.81 -8.76
C ILE A 10 7.29 12.79 -7.74
N ILE A 11 8.56 12.39 -7.86
CA ILE A 11 9.19 11.47 -6.90
C ILE A 11 9.24 12.09 -5.50
N LEU A 12 9.56 13.38 -5.41
CA LEU A 12 9.60 14.10 -4.15
C LEU A 12 8.20 14.19 -3.50
N SER A 13 7.15 14.46 -4.29
CA SER A 13 5.77 14.54 -3.78
C SER A 13 5.25 13.18 -3.30
N LEU A 14 5.58 12.08 -4.00
CA LEU A 14 5.28 10.71 -3.58
C LEU A 14 5.97 10.36 -2.25
N GLY A 15 7.24 10.73 -2.09
CA GLY A 15 7.97 10.53 -0.83
C GLY A 15 7.35 11.31 0.34
N ILE A 16 6.94 12.56 0.08
CA ILE A 16 6.23 13.39 1.07
C ILE A 16 4.89 12.76 1.47
N ILE A 17 4.11 12.28 0.50
CA ILE A 17 2.83 11.60 0.76
C ILE A 17 3.04 10.36 1.62
N LEU A 18 4.06 9.54 1.34
CA LEU A 18 4.36 8.34 2.12
C LEU A 18 4.68 8.68 3.59
N ILE A 19 5.50 9.70 3.82
CA ILE A 19 5.80 10.19 5.17
C ILE A 19 4.52 10.69 5.85
N LEU A 20 3.68 11.44 5.14
CA LEU A 20 2.41 11.94 5.67
C LEU A 20 1.48 10.79 6.08
N THR A 21 1.38 9.74 5.26
CA THR A 21 0.55 8.56 5.57
C THR A 21 1.08 7.81 6.79
N ILE A 22 2.40 7.70 6.96
CA ILE A 22 3.00 7.11 8.17
C ILE A 22 2.60 7.93 9.41
N VAL A 23 2.73 9.26 9.35
CA VAL A 23 2.33 10.16 10.45
C VAL A 23 0.83 10.05 10.75
N VAL A 24 -0.02 10.03 9.73
CA VAL A 24 -1.48 9.85 9.90
C VAL A 24 -1.81 8.47 10.49
N SER A 25 -1.09 7.42 10.10
CA SER A 25 -1.26 6.08 10.67
C SER A 25 -0.98 6.05 12.16
N PHE A 26 -0.01 6.84 12.64
CA PHE A 26 0.22 7.01 14.08
C PHE A 26 -0.91 7.76 14.80
N ARG A 27 -1.59 8.69 14.12
CA ARG A 27 -2.73 9.44 14.68
C ARG A 27 -4.02 8.62 14.74
N ILE A 28 -4.19 7.63 13.86
CA ILE A 28 -5.37 6.75 13.84
C ILE A 28 -5.11 5.56 14.77
N GLY A 29 -5.54 5.66 16.03
CA GLY A 29 -5.48 4.56 16.98
C GLY A 29 -6.36 4.76 18.21
N ARG A 30 -6.79 3.65 18.84
CA ARG A 30 -7.67 3.61 20.03
C ARG A 30 -7.15 4.41 21.23
N TYR A 31 -5.88 4.79 21.22
CA TYR A 31 -5.30 5.76 22.15
C TYR A 31 -4.89 6.99 21.33
N PRO A 32 -5.49 8.17 21.56
CA PRO A 32 -5.02 9.41 20.98
C PRO A 32 -3.65 9.71 21.59
N ILE A 33 -2.60 9.53 20.81
CA ILE A 33 -1.23 9.84 21.23
C ILE A 33 -0.92 11.22 20.68
N TYR A 34 -0.56 12.15 21.57
CA TYR A 34 -0.15 13.48 21.13
C TYR A 34 1.18 13.37 20.38
N THR A 35 1.36 14.14 19.29
CA THR A 35 2.59 14.11 18.48
C THR A 35 3.85 14.33 19.33
N ASN A 36 3.71 15.08 20.43
CA ASN A 36 4.77 15.35 21.39
C ASN A 36 5.19 14.08 22.17
N GLU A 37 4.24 13.20 22.51
CA GLU A 37 4.51 11.92 23.18
C GLU A 37 5.13 10.91 22.21
N LEU A 38 4.71 10.91 20.93
CA LEU A 38 5.33 10.06 19.90
C LEU A 38 6.81 10.41 19.69
N LEU A 39 7.12 11.70 19.58
CA LEU A 39 8.50 12.18 19.48
C LEU A 39 9.26 11.88 20.76
N GLY A 40 8.66 12.08 21.93
CA GLY A 40 9.25 11.73 23.23
C GLY A 40 9.61 10.25 23.37
N ILE A 41 8.71 9.33 22.99
CA ILE A 41 8.93 7.87 23.02
C ILE A 41 10.02 7.46 22.02
N LEU A 42 10.03 8.06 20.81
CA LEU A 42 11.03 7.75 19.79
C LEU A 42 12.43 8.27 20.17
N PHE A 43 12.50 9.47 20.78
CA PHE A 43 13.74 10.06 21.27
C PHE A 43 14.20 9.50 22.62
N SER A 44 13.31 8.98 23.47
CA SER A 44 13.66 8.30 24.73
C SER A 44 14.63 7.15 24.50
N LYS A 45 14.52 6.49 23.34
CA LYS A 45 15.42 5.41 22.94
C LYS A 45 16.83 5.87 22.54
N LEU A 46 17.01 7.15 22.23
CA LEU A 46 18.30 7.76 21.84
C LEU A 46 18.89 8.65 22.96
N ILE A 47 18.03 9.25 23.79
CA ILE A 47 18.38 10.15 24.88
C ILE A 47 17.45 9.77 26.06
N PRO A 48 17.95 9.38 27.23
CA PRO A 48 17.11 9.08 28.39
C PRO A 48 16.43 10.37 28.85
N ILE A 49 15.15 10.52 28.50
CA ILE A 49 14.28 11.66 28.87
C ILE A 49 13.28 11.13 29.89
N GLU A 50 12.97 11.92 30.92
CA GLU A 50 11.99 11.50 31.94
C GLU A 50 10.63 11.19 31.29
N PRO A 51 10.06 10.00 31.55
CA PRO A 51 8.85 9.56 30.87
C PRO A 51 7.63 10.34 31.36
N PHE A 52 7.06 11.16 30.48
CA PHE A 52 5.77 11.84 30.70
C PHE A 52 4.57 10.98 30.25
N TRP A 53 4.81 9.79 29.69
CA TRP A 53 3.80 8.89 29.13
C TRP A 53 3.52 7.65 30.00
N THR A 54 2.36 7.02 29.80
CA THR A 54 2.01 5.75 30.45
C THR A 54 2.72 4.56 29.79
N GLU A 55 3.36 3.67 30.57
CA GLU A 55 4.10 2.47 30.08
C GLU A 55 3.27 1.56 29.15
N LYS A 56 1.95 1.48 29.36
CA LYS A 56 1.04 0.71 28.49
C LYS A 56 1.02 1.24 27.05
N ILE A 57 1.16 2.55 26.86
CA ILE A 57 1.14 3.19 25.54
C ILE A 57 2.43 2.86 24.78
N GLU A 58 3.57 2.88 25.47
CA GLU A 58 4.88 2.54 24.91
C GLU A 58 4.92 1.07 24.43
N THR A 59 4.47 0.15 25.26
CA THR A 59 4.43 -1.28 24.92
C THR A 59 3.55 -1.56 23.69
N VAL A 60 2.37 -0.93 23.62
CA VAL A 60 1.44 -1.08 22.49
C VAL A 60 2.02 -0.46 21.21
N LEU A 61 2.71 0.69 21.31
CA LEU A 61 3.39 1.30 20.17
C LEU A 61 4.48 0.39 19.61
N PHE A 62 5.36 -0.12 20.47
CA PHE A 62 6.50 -0.94 20.04
C PHE A 62 6.11 -2.35 19.59
N ASN A 63 5.22 -3.03 20.31
CA ASN A 63 4.87 -4.41 20.00
C ASN A 63 3.75 -4.56 18.96
N VAL A 64 2.90 -3.55 18.78
CA VAL A 64 1.71 -3.68 17.91
C VAL A 64 1.75 -2.71 16.74
N ARG A 65 2.02 -1.41 17.00
CA ARG A 65 1.91 -0.38 15.94
C ARG A 65 3.10 -0.37 15.00
N LEU A 66 4.33 -0.31 15.54
CA LEU A 66 5.56 -0.33 14.73
C LEU A 66 5.66 -1.54 13.79
N PRO A 67 5.47 -2.80 14.25
CA PRO A 67 5.53 -3.94 13.34
C PRO A 67 4.44 -3.90 12.28
N ARG A 68 3.22 -3.41 12.61
CA ARG A 68 2.14 -3.27 11.63
C ARG A 68 2.46 -2.24 10.54
N ILE A 69 3.05 -1.10 10.90
CA ILE A 69 3.47 -0.07 9.92
C ILE A 69 4.59 -0.62 9.05
N ALA A 70 5.58 -1.30 9.63
CA ALA A 70 6.66 -1.93 8.90
C ALA A 70 6.14 -2.96 7.89
N LEU A 71 5.23 -3.84 8.31
CA LEU A 71 4.58 -4.82 7.42
C LEU A 71 3.78 -4.15 6.31
N ALA A 72 3.01 -3.10 6.61
CA ALA A 72 2.23 -2.37 5.61
C ALA A 72 3.14 -1.72 4.54
N CYS A 73 4.25 -1.10 4.95
CA CYS A 73 5.24 -0.57 4.02
C CYS A 73 5.86 -1.69 3.16
N LEU A 74 6.26 -2.81 3.78
CA LEU A 74 6.90 -3.92 3.08
C LEU A 74 5.95 -4.56 2.04
N VAL A 75 4.71 -4.82 2.43
CA VAL A 75 3.66 -5.33 1.53
C VAL A 75 3.36 -4.34 0.41
N GLY A 76 3.26 -3.04 0.70
CA GLY A 76 3.06 -2.00 -0.31
C GLY A 76 4.18 -1.93 -1.33
N CYS A 77 5.45 -2.01 -0.87
CA CYS A 77 6.62 -2.07 -1.75
C CYS A 77 6.59 -3.32 -2.65
N CYS A 78 6.31 -4.49 -2.09
CA CYS A 78 6.22 -5.74 -2.84
C CYS A 78 5.11 -5.69 -3.90
N LEU A 79 3.92 -5.18 -3.55
CA LEU A 79 2.79 -5.08 -4.48
C LEU A 79 3.06 -4.08 -5.61
N SER A 80 3.68 -2.94 -5.29
CA SER A 80 4.06 -1.94 -6.29
C SER A 80 5.14 -2.46 -7.24
N ALA A 81 6.16 -3.16 -6.71
CA ALA A 81 7.21 -3.78 -7.52
C ALA A 81 6.65 -4.90 -8.42
N ALA A 82 5.75 -5.74 -7.90
CA ALA A 82 5.08 -6.76 -8.69
C ALA A 82 4.23 -6.14 -9.81
N GLY A 83 3.46 -5.09 -9.53
CA GLY A 83 2.68 -4.37 -10.55
C GLY A 83 3.56 -3.76 -11.66
N ALA A 84 4.69 -3.14 -11.28
CA ALA A 84 5.64 -2.59 -12.25
C ALA A 84 6.31 -3.69 -13.09
N ALA A 85 6.67 -4.83 -12.48
CA ALA A 85 7.24 -5.97 -13.18
C ALA A 85 6.23 -6.58 -14.16
N TYR A 86 4.97 -6.76 -13.77
CA TYR A 86 3.89 -7.23 -14.66
C TYR A 86 3.69 -6.28 -15.85
N GLN A 87 3.62 -4.97 -15.60
CA GLN A 87 3.51 -3.97 -16.67
C GLN A 87 4.73 -3.97 -17.61
N GLY A 88 5.93 -4.27 -17.09
CA GLY A 88 7.16 -4.40 -17.87
C GLY A 88 7.22 -5.66 -18.73
N VAL A 89 6.77 -6.81 -18.21
CA VAL A 89 6.77 -8.09 -18.94
C VAL A 89 5.81 -8.07 -20.12
N PHE A 90 4.60 -7.52 -19.95
CA PHE A 90 3.62 -7.44 -21.02
C PHE A 90 3.82 -6.22 -21.93
N GLN A 91 4.75 -5.30 -21.59
CA GLN A 91 4.95 -3.99 -22.22
C GLN A 91 3.64 -3.23 -22.52
N ASN A 92 2.59 -3.52 -21.77
CA ASN A 92 1.26 -2.98 -21.99
C ASN A 92 0.76 -2.32 -20.70
N PRO A 93 0.79 -0.98 -20.63
CA PRO A 93 0.37 -0.24 -19.44
C PRO A 93 -1.14 -0.37 -19.12
N MET A 94 -1.93 -1.05 -19.97
CA MET A 94 -3.37 -1.29 -19.79
C MET A 94 -3.73 -2.75 -19.52
N ALA A 95 -2.74 -3.65 -19.40
CA ALA A 95 -2.98 -5.07 -19.13
C ALA A 95 -3.34 -5.29 -17.64
N ALA A 96 -4.57 -4.95 -17.28
CA ALA A 96 -5.20 -5.47 -16.07
C ALA A 96 -5.67 -6.92 -16.37
N PRO A 97 -5.39 -7.90 -15.49
CA PRO A 97 -5.75 -9.31 -15.72
C PRO A 97 -7.26 -9.55 -15.90
N ASP A 98 -8.11 -8.56 -15.61
CA ASP A 98 -9.58 -8.65 -15.76
C ASP A 98 -10.10 -8.52 -17.20
N ILE A 99 -9.28 -8.10 -18.18
CA ILE A 99 -9.79 -7.79 -19.53
C ILE A 99 -9.80 -8.99 -20.49
N GLN A 100 -8.95 -10.00 -20.31
CA GLN A 100 -8.93 -11.16 -21.21
C GLN A 100 -9.91 -12.29 -20.83
N GLY A 101 -10.22 -12.47 -19.55
CA GLY A 101 -11.09 -13.56 -19.08
C GLY A 101 -12.57 -13.46 -19.49
N PRO A 102 -13.23 -12.28 -19.39
CA PRO A 102 -14.68 -12.18 -19.58
C PRO A 102 -15.18 -12.34 -21.02
N LEU A 103 -14.31 -12.26 -22.04
CA LEU A 103 -14.71 -12.42 -23.44
C LEU A 103 -14.75 -13.89 -23.90
N LEU A 104 -13.92 -14.75 -23.31
CA LEU A 104 -13.86 -16.18 -23.65
C LEU A 104 -15.05 -16.96 -23.09
N VAL A 105 -15.53 -16.60 -21.90
CA VAL A 105 -16.66 -17.26 -21.23
C VAL A 105 -17.97 -17.15 -22.04
N PRO A 106 -18.43 -15.98 -22.51
CA PRO A 106 -19.65 -15.89 -23.30
C PRO A 106 -19.52 -16.55 -24.68
N LEU A 107 -18.33 -16.53 -25.29
CA LEU A 107 -18.11 -17.21 -26.58
C LEU A 107 -18.27 -18.74 -26.44
N LEU A 108 -17.72 -19.34 -25.39
CA LEU A 108 -17.90 -20.78 -25.11
C LEU A 108 -19.36 -21.12 -24.78
N VAL A 109 -20.07 -20.25 -24.06
CA VAL A 109 -21.51 -20.44 -23.76
C VAL A 109 -22.36 -20.37 -25.04
N LEU A 110 -22.04 -19.48 -25.98
CA LEU A 110 -22.73 -19.40 -27.27
C LEU A 110 -22.47 -20.63 -28.16
N LEU A 111 -21.22 -21.13 -28.18
CA LEU A 111 -20.86 -22.34 -28.92
C LEU A 111 -21.53 -23.59 -28.34
N TRP A 112 -21.67 -23.66 -27.01
CA TRP A 112 -22.39 -24.75 -26.34
C TRP A 112 -23.91 -24.68 -26.59
N ARG A 113 -24.48 -23.46 -26.62
CA ARG A 113 -25.90 -23.25 -26.99
C ARG A 113 -26.18 -23.74 -28.41
N SER A 114 -25.30 -23.45 -29.37
CA SER A 114 -25.51 -23.85 -30.77
C SER A 114 -25.40 -25.36 -31.01
N SER A 115 -24.58 -26.08 -30.24
CA SER A 115 -24.45 -27.55 -30.39
C SER A 115 -25.69 -28.30 -29.90
N ILE A 116 -26.40 -27.76 -28.89
CA ILE A 116 -27.63 -28.35 -28.35
C ILE A 116 -28.78 -28.22 -29.34
N THR A 117 -28.91 -27.07 -30.02
CA THR A 117 -29.93 -26.87 -31.05
C THR A 117 -29.69 -27.69 -32.31
N ALA A 118 -28.42 -27.96 -32.65
CA ALA A 118 -28.06 -28.81 -33.80
C ALA A 118 -28.35 -30.30 -33.56
N ALA A 119 -28.45 -30.76 -32.31
CA ALA A 119 -28.78 -32.13 -31.95
C ALA A 119 -30.29 -32.39 -31.79
N ALA A 120 -31.12 -31.35 -31.90
CA ALA A 120 -32.57 -31.41 -31.69
C ALA A 120 -33.41 -31.31 -32.98
N LEU A 121 -32.75 -31.40 -34.15
CA LEU A 121 -33.32 -31.44 -35.51
C LEU A 121 -32.94 -32.75 -36.18
#